data_AF-A0AA36MLU9-F1
#
_entry.id   AF-A0AA36MLU9-F1
#
_cell.length_a   1.000
_cell.length_b   1.000
_cell.length_c   1.000
_cell.angle_alpha   90.00
_cell.angle_beta   90.00
_cell.angle_gamma   90.00
#
_symmetry.space_group_name_H-M   'P 1'
#
loop_
_entity.id
_entity.type
_entity.pdbx_description
1 polymer ?
#
loop_
_entity_poly.entity_id
_entity_poly.type
_entity_poly.pdbx_seq_one_letter_code
_entity_poly.pdbx_strand_id
1 'polypeptide(L)'
;MAGDTIDAVQRSWRLVEPKVGPVATTFYRNFFSLAPESKVLFPMAVRNRWRDWSSLEDEVEDDFENSSALVVLWSKVVYAVGGAVAGLRNPGKLVRELHALGMRHVAYGATEELYAKAGKALLMALGAHLGPHFTPEVESAWVNVYDFISSSAICGLQIARQQEDAVKTLLESMHVADPSKTLLVSRPRAMDADAVKVTACIPSKISQVPSSSTISTVQQSWAIVKELGTAQIGEAMYKHLFVIEPRAKELFPLSVRRRYSDPGEKETDDLQISSGMRNLFGTVVEAVGLAVAGLKDVSTLVSELNALGMRHINYNMREELFASGGEALLLTLRDGLGEKLTEEVKLAWASIYDFFSACIISGLRFAHEKQLLLNQLQKRSSESTESTRCSESSPGNSASAQSPEV
;
A
#
# COMPACT_ATOMS: atom_id res chain seq x y z
N MET A 1 6.12 -19.26 24.61
CA MET A 1 7.33 -19.91 24.09
C MET A 1 8.32 -20.05 25.23
N ALA A 2 8.96 -21.21 25.40
CA ALA A 2 9.93 -21.42 26.48
C ALA A 2 11.21 -20.58 26.24
N GLY A 3 11.88 -20.16 27.31
CA GLY A 3 13.11 -19.35 27.22
C GLY A 3 14.21 -20.05 26.42
N ASP A 4 14.38 -21.36 26.63
CA ASP A 4 15.40 -22.17 25.94
C ASP A 4 15.21 -22.21 24.42
N THR A 5 13.96 -22.22 23.95
CA THR A 5 13.63 -22.13 22.52
C THR A 5 14.08 -20.80 21.92
N ILE A 6 13.80 -19.69 22.61
CA ILE A 6 14.19 -18.35 22.19
C ILE A 6 15.72 -18.25 22.15
N ASP A 7 16.41 -18.77 23.17
CA ASP A 7 17.86 -18.73 23.26
C ASP A 7 18.56 -19.61 22.22
N ALA A 8 17.99 -20.76 21.86
CA ALA A 8 18.50 -21.60 20.77
C ALA A 8 18.42 -20.87 19.42
N VAL A 9 17.28 -20.25 19.13
CA VAL A 9 17.06 -19.51 17.88
C VAL A 9 17.91 -18.22 17.83
N GLN A 10 18.00 -17.46 18.91
CA GLN A 10 18.84 -16.24 18.96
C GLN A 10 20.34 -16.54 18.89
N ARG A 11 20.80 -17.67 19.44
CA ARG A 11 22.21 -18.11 19.30
C ARG A 11 22.53 -18.55 17.88
N SER A 12 21.69 -19.40 17.29
CA SER A 12 21.89 -19.86 15.91
C SER A 12 21.76 -18.71 14.91
N TRP A 13 20.83 -17.77 15.12
CA TRP A 13 20.69 -16.58 14.27
C TRP A 13 21.97 -15.73 14.19
N ARG A 14 22.71 -15.56 15.29
CA ARG A 14 23.98 -14.83 15.30
C ARG A 14 25.05 -15.43 14.38
N LEU A 15 24.97 -16.72 14.07
CA LEU A 15 25.87 -17.38 13.11
C LEU A 15 25.42 -17.15 11.65
N VAL A 16 24.13 -16.88 11.44
CA VAL A 16 23.50 -16.66 10.13
C VAL A 16 23.57 -15.19 9.72
N GLU A 17 23.45 -14.25 10.67
CA GLU A 17 23.45 -12.81 10.46
C GLU A 17 24.58 -12.27 9.55
N PRO A 18 25.86 -12.69 9.66
CA PRO A 18 26.91 -12.22 8.75
C PRO A 18 26.79 -12.80 7.32
N LYS A 19 25.94 -13.80 7.10
CA LYS A 19 25.79 -14.54 5.84
C LYS A 19 24.39 -14.39 5.22
N VAL A 20 23.67 -13.30 5.55
CA VAL A 20 22.28 -13.09 5.10
C VAL A 20 22.12 -13.17 3.58
N GLY A 21 23.05 -12.63 2.79
CA GLY A 21 23.01 -12.70 1.32
C GLY A 21 22.99 -14.14 0.80
N PRO A 22 24.03 -14.95 1.06
CA PRO A 22 24.05 -16.37 0.69
C PRO A 22 22.85 -17.18 1.21
N VAL A 23 22.41 -16.90 2.45
CA VAL A 23 21.24 -17.57 3.05
C VAL A 23 19.96 -17.21 2.28
N ALA A 24 19.79 -15.94 1.92
CA ALA A 24 18.67 -15.48 1.11
C ALA A 24 18.66 -16.15 -0.27
N THR A 25 19.83 -16.29 -0.91
CA THR A 25 19.96 -16.99 -2.19
C THR A 25 19.47 -18.43 -2.10
N THR A 26 19.94 -19.17 -1.10
CA THR A 26 19.46 -20.55 -0.88
C THR A 26 17.96 -20.58 -0.55
N PHE A 27 17.49 -19.63 0.25
CA PHE A 27 16.09 -19.56 0.68
C PHE A 27 15.14 -19.38 -0.50
N TYR A 28 15.34 -18.38 -1.36
CA TYR A 28 14.39 -18.16 -2.46
C TYR A 28 14.47 -19.25 -3.54
N ARG A 29 15.65 -19.84 -3.77
CA ARG A 29 15.80 -20.98 -4.69
C ARG A 29 15.00 -22.18 -4.20
N ASN A 30 15.11 -22.52 -2.92
CA ASN A 30 14.31 -23.58 -2.31
C ASN A 30 12.81 -23.24 -2.38
N PHE A 31 12.44 -21.98 -2.14
CA PHE A 31 11.05 -21.53 -2.20
C PHE A 31 10.46 -21.70 -3.61
N PHE A 32 11.13 -21.23 -4.66
CA PHE A 32 10.65 -21.39 -6.03
C PHE A 32 10.69 -22.84 -6.52
N SER A 33 11.55 -23.68 -5.95
CA SER A 33 11.50 -25.13 -6.21
C SER A 33 10.28 -25.79 -5.59
N LEU A 34 9.83 -25.32 -4.42
CA LEU A 34 8.63 -25.84 -3.73
C LEU A 34 7.33 -25.22 -4.26
N ALA A 35 7.40 -23.98 -4.74
CA ALA A 35 6.28 -23.16 -5.18
C ALA A 35 6.59 -22.50 -6.55
N PRO A 36 6.77 -23.27 -7.64
CA PRO A 36 7.10 -22.69 -8.94
C PRO A 36 6.04 -21.70 -9.44
N GLU A 37 4.78 -21.91 -9.07
CA GLU A 37 3.66 -21.01 -9.36
C GLU A 37 3.84 -19.61 -8.75
N SER A 38 4.58 -19.50 -7.64
CA SER A 38 4.79 -18.22 -6.95
C SER A 38 5.71 -17.26 -7.71
N LYS A 39 6.44 -17.72 -8.74
CA LYS A 39 7.29 -16.86 -9.58
C LYS A 39 6.50 -15.72 -10.21
N VAL A 40 5.20 -15.93 -10.50
CA VAL A 40 4.29 -14.90 -11.03
C VAL A 40 4.11 -13.70 -10.09
N LEU A 41 4.36 -13.88 -8.78
CA LEU A 41 4.28 -12.81 -7.79
C LEU A 41 5.51 -11.89 -7.80
N PHE A 42 6.56 -12.25 -8.54
CA PHE A 42 7.81 -11.49 -8.65
C PHE A 42 8.10 -11.08 -10.10
N PRO A 43 7.19 -10.35 -10.77
CA PRO A 43 7.43 -9.86 -12.13
C PRO A 43 8.58 -8.83 -12.15
N MET A 44 9.07 -8.52 -13.35
CA MET A 44 10.13 -7.52 -13.56
C MET A 44 9.86 -6.19 -12.87
N ALA A 45 8.61 -5.72 -12.85
CA ALA A 45 8.23 -4.49 -12.14
C ALA A 45 8.59 -4.53 -10.63
N VAL A 46 8.42 -5.69 -9.97
CA VAL A 46 8.78 -5.88 -8.56
C VAL A 46 10.29 -6.01 -8.40
N ARG A 47 10.95 -6.77 -9.28
CA ARG A 47 12.40 -6.98 -9.24
C ARG A 47 13.17 -5.68 -9.50
N ASN A 48 12.72 -4.85 -10.44
CA ASN A 48 13.34 -3.56 -10.77
C ASN A 48 13.43 -2.58 -9.59
N ARG A 49 12.57 -2.73 -8.56
CA ARG A 49 12.67 -1.95 -7.31
C ARG A 49 13.95 -2.27 -6.53
N TRP A 50 14.48 -3.48 -6.66
CA TRP A 50 15.62 -3.99 -5.90
C TRP A 50 16.86 -4.23 -6.77
N ARG A 51 16.75 -3.95 -8.07
CA ARG A 51 17.84 -4.02 -9.03
C ARG A 51 18.92 -3.01 -8.69
N ASP A 52 20.17 -3.45 -8.79
CA ASP A 52 21.32 -2.55 -8.84
C ASP A 52 21.41 -1.93 -10.24
N TRP A 53 21.06 -0.65 -10.34
CA TRP A 53 21.11 0.10 -11.60
C TRP A 53 22.54 0.47 -12.03
N SER A 54 23.54 0.24 -11.19
CA SER A 54 24.95 0.46 -11.52
C SER A 54 25.63 -0.77 -12.12
N SER A 55 24.98 -1.93 -12.09
CA SER A 55 25.47 -3.16 -12.73
C SER A 55 25.36 -3.07 -14.25
N LEU A 56 26.40 -3.54 -14.94
CA LEU A 56 26.44 -3.69 -16.40
C LEU A 56 25.75 -4.97 -16.89
N GLU A 57 25.36 -5.85 -15.97
CA GLU A 57 24.63 -7.08 -16.27
C GLU A 57 23.13 -6.80 -16.30
N ASP A 58 22.50 -6.98 -17.46
CA ASP A 58 21.05 -6.84 -17.61
C ASP A 58 20.31 -7.99 -16.91
N GLU A 59 19.24 -7.65 -16.17
CA GLU A 59 18.35 -8.68 -15.60
C GLU A 59 17.60 -9.39 -16.72
N VAL A 60 17.77 -10.71 -16.81
CA VAL A 60 16.97 -11.56 -17.69
C VAL A 60 15.66 -11.89 -17.00
N GLU A 61 14.53 -11.63 -17.68
CA GLU A 61 13.18 -11.77 -17.13
C GLU A 61 12.91 -13.19 -16.58
N ASP A 62 13.35 -14.22 -17.32
CA ASP A 62 13.16 -15.63 -16.96
C ASP A 62 14.27 -16.22 -16.08
N ASP A 63 15.37 -15.49 -15.84
CA ASP A 63 16.43 -15.96 -14.94
C ASP A 63 16.14 -15.54 -13.49
N PHE A 64 15.40 -16.40 -12.79
CA PHE A 64 15.15 -16.26 -11.36
C PHE A 64 16.32 -16.78 -10.50
N GLU A 65 17.15 -17.67 -11.05
CA GLU A 65 18.20 -18.32 -10.25
C GLU A 65 19.38 -17.39 -10.00
N ASN A 66 19.70 -16.51 -10.95
CA ASN A 66 20.83 -15.57 -10.88
C ASN A 66 20.40 -14.10 -10.76
N SER A 67 19.14 -13.81 -10.46
CA SER A 67 18.68 -12.43 -10.26
C SER A 67 19.32 -11.76 -9.05
N SER A 68 20.09 -10.70 -9.31
CA SER A 68 20.67 -9.85 -8.27
C SER A 68 19.57 -9.12 -7.48
N ALA A 69 18.49 -8.69 -8.14
CA ALA A 69 17.37 -8.04 -7.47
C ALA A 69 16.65 -8.97 -6.48
N LEU A 70 16.48 -10.26 -6.83
CA LEU A 70 15.88 -11.23 -5.92
C LEU A 70 16.78 -11.50 -4.72
N VAL A 71 18.10 -11.58 -4.91
CA VAL A 71 19.04 -11.69 -3.78
C VAL A 71 18.86 -10.52 -2.80
N VAL A 72 18.77 -9.28 -3.29
CA VAL A 72 18.55 -8.09 -2.45
C VAL A 72 17.19 -8.14 -1.74
N LEU A 73 16.11 -8.44 -2.48
CA LEU A 73 14.76 -8.55 -1.91
C LEU A 73 14.71 -9.61 -0.80
N TRP A 74 15.18 -10.82 -1.08
CA TRP A 74 15.12 -11.93 -0.14
C TRP A 74 16.11 -11.75 1.02
N SER A 75 17.21 -11.01 0.83
CA SER A 75 18.07 -10.58 1.95
C SER A 75 17.30 -9.73 2.94
N LYS A 76 16.41 -8.85 2.48
CA LYS A 76 15.53 -8.08 3.36
C LYS A 76 14.50 -8.95 4.07
N VAL A 77 13.98 -9.99 3.40
CA VAL A 77 13.07 -10.95 4.02
C VAL A 77 13.77 -11.70 5.15
N VAL A 78 14.97 -12.23 4.88
CA VAL A 78 15.81 -12.89 5.89
C VAL A 78 16.13 -11.93 7.04
N TYR A 79 16.47 -10.67 6.74
CA TYR A 79 16.70 -9.66 7.77
C TYR A 79 15.45 -9.38 8.63
N ALA A 80 14.26 -9.35 8.02
CA ALA A 80 12.99 -9.20 8.73
C ALA A 80 12.71 -10.38 9.67
N VAL A 81 13.05 -11.61 9.27
CA VAL A 81 13.01 -12.79 10.15
C VAL A 81 13.94 -12.60 11.34
N GLY A 82 15.16 -12.06 11.12
CA GLY A 82 16.07 -11.69 12.20
C GLY A 82 15.50 -10.68 13.18
N GLY A 83 14.82 -9.65 12.67
CA GLY A 83 14.09 -8.67 13.48
C GLY A 83 13.01 -9.33 14.34
N ALA A 84 12.24 -10.26 13.76
CA ALA A 84 11.24 -11.03 14.51
C ALA A 84 11.88 -11.91 15.60
N VAL A 85 13.00 -12.57 15.30
CA VAL A 85 13.79 -13.36 16.27
C VAL A 85 14.31 -12.51 17.43
N ALA A 86 14.78 -11.29 17.15
CA ALA A 86 15.18 -10.33 18.19
C ALA A 86 13.98 -9.90 19.05
N GLY A 87 12.81 -9.76 18.44
CA GLY A 87 11.55 -9.36 19.09
C GLY A 87 10.86 -10.44 19.94
N LEU A 88 11.33 -11.70 19.94
CA LEU A 88 10.66 -12.82 20.64
C LEU A 88 10.49 -12.61 22.15
N ARG A 89 11.32 -11.77 22.78
CA ARG A 89 11.20 -11.42 24.21
C ARG A 89 10.10 -10.41 24.50
N ASN A 90 9.48 -9.82 23.47
CA ASN A 90 8.32 -8.95 23.57
C ASN A 90 7.21 -9.41 22.60
N PRO A 91 6.55 -10.54 22.88
CA PRO A 91 5.60 -11.17 21.96
C PRO A 91 4.40 -10.27 21.65
N GLY A 92 3.93 -9.45 22.61
CA GLY A 92 2.78 -8.57 22.38
C GLY A 92 3.02 -7.51 21.30
N LYS A 93 4.21 -6.90 21.28
CA LYS A 93 4.59 -5.96 20.22
C LYS A 93 4.79 -6.68 18.89
N LEU A 94 5.49 -7.82 18.93
CA LEU A 94 5.81 -8.61 17.75
C LEU A 94 4.57 -9.13 17.03
N VAL A 95 3.58 -9.66 17.75
CA VAL A 95 2.32 -10.14 17.16
C VAL A 95 1.60 -9.02 16.40
N ARG A 96 1.53 -7.81 16.95
CA ARG A 96 0.92 -6.66 16.25
C ARG A 96 1.66 -6.31 14.96
N GLU A 97 3.00 -6.31 14.99
CA GLU A 97 3.83 -6.05 13.81
C GLU A 97 3.64 -7.13 12.74
N LEU A 98 3.54 -8.39 13.14
CA LEU A 98 3.32 -9.54 12.25
C LEU A 98 1.91 -9.57 11.66
N HIS A 99 0.87 -9.22 12.43
CA HIS A 99 -0.49 -9.05 11.89
C HIS A 99 -0.51 -7.97 10.81
N ALA A 100 0.12 -6.82 11.08
CA ALA A 100 0.24 -5.74 10.12
C ALA A 100 1.02 -6.17 8.86
N LEU A 101 2.08 -6.97 9.03
CA LEU A 101 2.81 -7.57 7.92
C LEU A 101 1.89 -8.47 7.08
N GLY A 102 1.16 -9.38 7.71
CA GLY A 102 0.20 -10.29 7.09
C GLY A 102 -0.86 -9.59 6.24
N MET A 103 -1.48 -8.53 6.80
CA MET A 103 -2.46 -7.72 6.08
C MET A 103 -1.89 -7.14 4.77
N ARG A 104 -0.64 -6.66 4.79
CA ARG A 104 0.02 -6.14 3.58
C ARG A 104 0.30 -7.22 2.55
N HIS A 105 0.52 -8.46 2.98
CA HIS A 105 0.83 -9.57 2.08
C HIS A 105 -0.38 -10.05 1.27
N VAL A 106 -1.61 -9.68 1.65
CA VAL A 106 -2.81 -9.86 0.81
C VAL A 106 -2.64 -9.12 -0.52
N ALA A 107 -2.15 -7.89 -0.49
CA ALA A 107 -1.95 -7.08 -1.70
C ALA A 107 -0.90 -7.67 -2.67
N TYR A 108 -0.02 -8.54 -2.17
CA TYR A 108 1.00 -9.25 -2.96
C TYR A 108 0.53 -10.62 -3.45
N GLY A 109 -0.71 -11.03 -3.16
CA GLY A 109 -1.22 -12.34 -3.54
C GLY A 109 -0.69 -13.49 -2.69
N ALA A 110 -0.15 -13.23 -1.50
CA ALA A 110 0.28 -14.28 -0.60
C ALA A 110 -0.91 -15.17 -0.18
N THR A 111 -0.65 -16.46 -0.01
CA THR A 111 -1.61 -17.45 0.48
C THR A 111 -1.03 -18.20 1.67
N GLU A 112 -1.88 -18.83 2.47
CA GLU A 112 -1.45 -19.64 3.61
C GLU A 112 -0.52 -20.80 3.18
N GLU A 113 -0.80 -21.39 2.01
CA GLU A 113 0.03 -22.43 1.41
C GLU A 113 1.46 -21.92 1.10
N LEU A 114 1.58 -20.69 0.60
CA LEU A 114 2.90 -20.10 0.34
C LEU A 114 3.68 -19.86 1.64
N TYR A 115 3.03 -19.53 2.75
CA TYR A 115 3.69 -19.46 4.05
C TYR A 115 4.20 -20.83 4.51
N ALA A 116 3.45 -21.91 4.31
CA ALA A 116 3.94 -23.26 4.63
C ALA A 116 5.18 -23.63 3.78
N LYS A 117 5.14 -23.36 2.46
CA LYS A 117 6.27 -23.60 1.56
C LYS A 117 7.50 -22.73 1.92
N ALA A 118 7.28 -21.48 2.30
CA ALA A 118 8.33 -20.58 2.78
C ALA A 118 8.99 -21.09 4.07
N GLY A 119 8.24 -21.66 4.99
CA GLY A 119 8.80 -22.24 6.22
C GLY A 119 9.77 -23.38 5.93
N LYS A 120 9.34 -24.30 5.09
CA LYS A 120 10.19 -25.41 4.62
C LYS A 120 11.45 -24.91 3.91
N ALA A 121 11.31 -23.94 3.01
CA ALA A 121 12.44 -23.36 2.29
C ALA A 121 13.44 -22.63 3.21
N LEU A 122 12.95 -21.92 4.23
CA LEU A 122 13.78 -21.23 5.22
C LEU A 122 14.57 -22.24 6.06
N LEU A 123 13.92 -23.28 6.56
CA LEU A 123 14.57 -24.33 7.35
C LEU A 123 15.65 -25.06 6.54
N MET A 124 15.38 -25.36 5.26
CA MET A 124 16.38 -25.90 4.35
C MET A 124 17.59 -24.97 4.18
N ALA A 125 17.36 -23.66 4.05
CA ALA A 125 18.43 -22.67 3.94
C ALA A 125 19.24 -22.55 5.25
N LEU A 126 18.56 -22.49 6.39
CA LEU A 126 19.21 -22.47 7.70
C LEU A 126 20.08 -23.72 7.91
N GLY A 127 19.56 -24.91 7.61
CA GLY A 127 20.32 -26.16 7.70
C GLY A 127 21.58 -26.16 6.84
N ALA A 128 21.49 -25.68 5.60
CA ALA A 128 22.64 -25.60 4.69
C ALA A 128 23.74 -24.63 5.20
N HIS A 129 23.37 -23.51 5.83
CA HIS A 129 24.32 -22.47 6.24
C HIS A 129 24.81 -22.56 7.69
N LEU A 130 24.05 -23.23 8.57
CA LEU A 130 24.45 -23.53 9.95
C LEU A 130 25.25 -24.82 10.06
N GLY A 131 25.07 -25.77 9.12
CA GLY A 131 25.82 -27.02 9.07
C GLY A 131 25.73 -27.79 10.39
N PRO A 132 26.85 -28.16 11.04
CA PRO A 132 26.84 -28.90 12.31
C PRO A 132 26.12 -28.21 13.47
N HIS A 133 25.91 -26.89 13.40
CA HIS A 133 25.19 -26.14 14.42
C HIS A 133 23.66 -26.24 14.30
N PHE A 134 23.13 -26.80 13.21
CA PHE A 134 21.70 -27.07 13.03
C PHE A 134 21.34 -28.44 13.62
N THR A 135 21.42 -28.54 14.95
CA THR A 135 21.05 -29.77 15.67
C THR A 135 19.53 -29.98 15.64
N PRO A 136 19.01 -31.20 15.90
CA PRO A 136 17.57 -31.45 15.96
C PRO A 136 16.82 -30.53 16.94
N GLU A 137 17.47 -30.13 18.04
CA GLU A 137 16.93 -29.17 19.00
C GLU A 137 16.82 -27.77 18.41
N VAL A 138 17.82 -27.33 17.65
CA VAL A 138 17.82 -26.04 16.96
C VAL A 138 16.79 -26.03 15.83
N GLU A 139 16.69 -27.11 15.06
CA GLU A 139 15.67 -27.28 14.03
C GLU A 139 14.26 -27.19 14.63
N SER A 140 13.98 -27.97 15.68
CA SER A 140 12.70 -27.92 16.38
C SER A 140 12.38 -26.53 16.95
N ALA A 141 13.39 -25.83 17.47
CA ALA A 141 13.21 -24.46 17.96
C ALA A 141 12.87 -23.48 16.83
N TRP A 142 13.52 -23.60 15.67
CA TRP A 142 13.22 -22.80 14.49
C TRP A 142 11.84 -23.10 13.90
N VAL A 143 11.41 -24.36 13.87
CA VAL A 143 10.04 -24.75 13.49
C VAL A 143 9.04 -24.03 14.39
N ASN A 144 9.19 -24.14 15.71
CA ASN A 144 8.28 -23.50 16.67
C ASN A 144 8.23 -21.97 16.53
N VAL A 145 9.39 -21.33 16.28
CA VAL A 145 9.46 -19.88 16.06
C VAL A 145 8.82 -19.50 14.73
N TYR A 146 9.09 -20.26 13.66
CA TYR A 146 8.49 -20.00 12.36
C TYR A 146 6.98 -20.18 12.39
N ASP A 147 6.47 -21.23 13.04
CA ASP A 147 5.03 -21.47 13.20
C ASP A 147 4.37 -20.33 13.94
N PHE A 148 4.99 -19.81 15.01
CA PHE A 148 4.50 -18.63 15.72
C PHE A 148 4.46 -17.38 14.82
N ILE A 149 5.55 -17.11 14.08
CA ILE A 149 5.67 -15.95 13.20
C ILE A 149 4.64 -16.02 12.07
N SER A 150 4.59 -17.16 11.37
CA SER A 150 3.73 -17.41 10.22
C SER A 150 2.26 -17.44 10.63
N SER A 151 1.89 -18.06 11.76
CA SER A 151 0.51 -18.03 12.28
C SER A 151 0.04 -16.61 12.57
N SER A 152 0.91 -15.77 13.17
CA SER A 152 0.59 -14.36 13.43
C SER A 152 0.40 -13.59 12.11
N ALA A 153 1.25 -13.81 11.12
CA ALA A 153 1.10 -13.18 9.80
C ALA A 153 -0.14 -13.69 9.05
N ILE A 154 -0.43 -14.99 9.09
CA ILE A 154 -1.62 -15.59 8.49
C ILE A 154 -2.90 -15.03 9.12
N CYS A 155 -2.92 -14.82 10.45
CA CYS A 155 -4.06 -14.19 11.11
C CYS A 155 -4.33 -12.79 10.52
N GLY A 156 -3.29 -11.97 10.34
CA GLY A 156 -3.42 -10.68 9.66
C GLY A 156 -3.93 -10.80 8.22
N LEU A 157 -3.44 -11.80 7.47
CA LEU A 157 -3.89 -12.09 6.11
C LEU A 157 -5.37 -12.47 6.05
N GLN A 158 -5.85 -13.31 6.97
CA GLN A 158 -7.24 -13.72 7.08
C GLN A 158 -8.15 -12.55 7.45
N ILE A 159 -7.73 -11.70 8.40
CA ILE A 159 -8.48 -10.49 8.78
C ILE A 159 -8.69 -9.58 7.56
N ALA A 160 -7.62 -9.30 6.79
CA ALA A 160 -7.72 -8.46 5.61
C ALA A 160 -8.63 -9.07 4.53
N ARG A 161 -8.55 -10.38 4.29
CA ARG A 161 -9.46 -11.06 3.33
C ARG A 161 -10.91 -11.02 3.78
N GLN A 162 -11.19 -11.28 5.06
CA GLN A 162 -12.54 -11.18 5.62
C GLN A 162 -13.12 -9.76 5.47
N GLN A 163 -12.28 -8.73 5.62
CA GLN A 163 -12.69 -7.34 5.36
C GLN A 163 -13.00 -7.11 3.88
N GLU A 164 -12.18 -7.60 2.96
CA GLU A 164 -12.43 -7.51 1.51
C GLU A 164 -13.73 -8.24 1.12
N ASP A 165 -13.95 -9.45 1.63
CA ASP A 165 -15.15 -10.26 1.36
C ASP A 165 -16.41 -9.64 1.98
N ALA A 166 -16.30 -9.05 3.18
CA ALA A 166 -17.39 -8.33 3.80
C ALA A 166 -17.77 -7.08 2.99
N VAL A 167 -16.79 -6.31 2.52
CA VAL A 167 -17.03 -5.16 1.63
C VAL A 167 -17.63 -5.60 0.30
N LYS A 168 -17.14 -6.68 -0.30
CA LYS A 168 -17.67 -7.24 -1.54
C LYS A 168 -19.12 -7.71 -1.37
N THR A 169 -19.41 -8.43 -0.29
CA THR A 169 -20.76 -8.88 0.06
C THR A 169 -21.71 -7.70 0.29
N LEU A 170 -21.24 -6.64 0.96
CA LEU A 170 -22.00 -5.40 1.12
C LEU A 170 -22.29 -4.76 -0.25
N LEU A 171 -21.29 -4.64 -1.12
CA LEU A 171 -21.45 -4.08 -2.48
C LEU A 171 -22.39 -4.92 -3.37
N GLU A 172 -22.35 -6.25 -3.27
CA GLU A 172 -23.24 -7.17 -3.98
C GLU A 172 -24.67 -7.09 -3.44
N SER A 173 -24.84 -6.99 -2.12
CA SER A 173 -26.16 -6.78 -1.48
C SER A 173 -26.77 -5.42 -1.83
N MET A 174 -25.94 -4.41 -2.11
CA MET A 174 -26.37 -3.10 -2.62
C MET A 174 -26.82 -3.15 -4.09
N HIS A 175 -26.39 -4.15 -4.87
CA HIS A 175 -26.80 -4.32 -6.28
C HIS A 175 -28.14 -5.08 -6.46
N VAL A 176 -28.70 -5.68 -5.40
CA VAL A 176 -29.98 -6.43 -5.44
C VAL A 176 -31.18 -5.60 -4.96
N ALA A 177 -30.95 -4.48 -4.26
CA ALA A 177 -32.01 -3.60 -3.80
C ALA A 177 -32.19 -2.40 -4.76
N ASP A 178 -33.43 -2.16 -5.18
CA ASP A 178 -33.90 -0.95 -5.87
C ASP A 178 -33.13 0.29 -5.34
N PRO A 179 -32.41 1.03 -6.22
CA PRO A 179 -31.50 2.12 -5.83
C PRO A 179 -32.22 3.32 -5.18
N SER A 180 -33.53 3.23 -5.00
CA SER A 180 -34.37 4.28 -4.43
C SER A 180 -34.57 4.21 -2.91
N LYS A 181 -34.09 3.17 -2.19
CA LYS A 181 -34.48 2.97 -0.77
C LYS A 181 -33.41 2.64 0.28
N THR A 182 -32.12 2.54 -0.03
CA THR A 182 -31.10 2.14 0.97
C THR A 182 -30.07 3.22 1.32
N LEU A 183 -30.50 4.49 1.35
CA LEU A 183 -29.68 5.62 1.85
C LEU A 183 -30.05 6.02 3.29
N LEU A 184 -30.52 5.08 4.10
CA LEU A 184 -30.92 5.34 5.49
C LEU A 184 -30.42 4.25 6.44
N VAL A 185 -29.11 4.23 6.75
CA VAL A 185 -28.62 3.84 8.08
C VAL A 185 -27.34 4.61 8.42
N SER A 186 -27.51 5.57 9.32
CA SER A 186 -26.62 6.05 10.40
C SER A 186 -25.10 5.89 10.28
N ARG A 187 -24.43 7.06 10.37
CA ARG A 187 -23.08 7.30 10.91
C ARG A 187 -22.63 6.22 11.91
N PRO A 188 -21.51 5.50 11.68
CA PRO A 188 -20.90 4.68 12.71
C PRO A 188 -20.47 5.59 13.87
N ARG A 189 -21.00 5.28 15.05
CA ARG A 189 -20.52 5.79 16.34
C ARG A 189 -19.04 5.43 16.46
N ALA A 190 -18.24 6.38 16.96
CA ALA A 190 -16.82 6.20 17.26
C ALA A 190 -16.57 4.80 17.86
N MET A 191 -15.84 3.97 17.14
CA MET A 191 -15.26 2.73 17.65
C MET A 191 -13.75 2.92 17.73
N ASP A 192 -13.22 2.40 18.82
CA ASP A 192 -11.96 2.76 19.44
C ASP A 192 -10.75 2.69 18.50
N ALA A 193 -9.92 3.72 18.69
CA ALA A 193 -8.58 3.81 18.16
C ALA A 193 -7.71 2.74 18.82
N ASP A 194 -7.45 1.64 18.12
CA ASP A 194 -6.20 0.90 18.31
C ASP A 194 -5.74 0.17 17.03
N ALA A 195 -4.72 0.79 16.43
CA ALA A 195 -3.59 0.25 15.66
C ALA A 195 -3.84 -0.68 14.44
N VAL A 196 -3.97 -0.07 13.25
CA VAL A 196 -3.56 -0.64 11.96
C VAL A 196 -2.52 0.27 11.32
N LYS A 197 -1.22 -0.04 11.53
CA LYS A 197 -0.13 0.63 10.81
C LYS A 197 0.18 -0.14 9.51
N VAL A 198 -0.38 0.35 8.41
CA VAL A 198 0.04 0.05 7.03
C VAL A 198 1.53 0.42 6.89
N THR A 199 2.28 -0.14 5.95
CA THR A 199 3.67 0.28 5.64
C THR A 199 3.69 0.79 4.21
N ALA A 200 4.00 2.07 4.12
CA ALA A 200 4.14 2.85 2.91
C ALA A 200 5.30 2.43 2.01
N CYS A 201 5.14 2.71 0.72
CA CYS A 201 6.26 2.86 -0.20
C CYS A 201 6.93 4.22 0.08
N ILE A 202 8.23 4.20 0.36
CA ILE A 202 9.07 5.41 0.49
C ILE A 202 9.74 5.63 -0.88
N PRO A 203 9.35 6.66 -1.67
CA PRO A 203 9.95 6.90 -2.98
C PRO A 203 11.43 7.31 -2.92
N SER A 204 12.21 6.85 -3.90
CA SER A 204 13.66 7.08 -4.09
C SER A 204 14.08 8.54 -4.33
N LYS A 205 13.11 9.48 -4.37
CA LYS A 205 13.33 10.93 -4.50
C LYS A 205 13.17 11.69 -3.18
N ILE A 206 12.92 11.03 -2.05
CA ILE A 206 12.89 11.67 -0.73
C ILE A 206 14.33 11.94 -0.30
N SER A 207 14.90 13.04 -0.78
CA SER A 207 16.22 13.47 -0.31
C SER A 207 16.17 14.08 1.08
N GLN A 208 15.00 14.41 1.66
CA GLN A 208 14.94 15.05 2.97
C GLN A 208 13.67 14.64 3.73
N VAL A 209 13.81 13.72 4.69
CA VAL A 209 12.86 13.67 5.81
C VAL A 209 12.92 15.05 6.47
N PRO A 210 11.77 15.72 6.70
CA PRO A 210 11.77 17.06 7.28
C PRO A 210 12.52 17.08 8.61
N SER A 211 13.40 18.08 8.78
CA SER A 211 14.18 18.21 10.01
C SER A 211 13.28 18.51 11.22
N SER A 212 13.74 18.23 12.43
CA SER A 212 12.97 18.47 13.65
C SER A 212 12.58 19.95 13.85
N SER A 213 13.44 20.89 13.41
CA SER A 213 13.13 22.32 13.42
C SER A 213 12.03 22.65 12.41
N THR A 214 12.12 22.14 11.18
CA THR A 214 11.07 22.28 10.14
C THR A 214 9.71 21.80 10.65
N ILE A 215 9.67 20.63 11.29
CA ILE A 215 8.44 20.06 11.85
C ILE A 215 7.87 20.98 12.94
N SER A 216 8.71 21.48 13.84
CA SER A 216 8.26 22.37 14.93
C SER A 216 7.67 23.68 14.38
N THR A 217 8.35 24.31 13.40
CA THR A 217 7.89 25.55 12.75
C THR A 217 6.52 25.37 12.09
N VAL A 218 6.31 24.26 11.39
CA VAL A 218 5.02 23.94 10.76
C VAL A 218 3.94 23.66 11.80
N GLN A 219 4.24 22.92 12.87
CA GLN A 219 3.26 22.66 13.93
C GLN A 219 2.83 23.93 14.68
N GLN A 220 3.76 24.83 14.96
CA GLN A 220 3.48 26.10 15.64
C GLN A 220 2.64 27.04 14.76
N SER A 221 3.03 27.19 13.49
CA SER A 221 2.28 28.04 12.55
C SER A 221 0.91 27.46 12.22
N TRP A 222 0.77 26.13 12.11
CA TRP A 222 -0.52 25.47 11.94
C TRP A 222 -1.48 25.71 13.12
N ALA A 223 -0.97 25.77 14.35
CA ALA A 223 -1.79 26.04 15.52
C ALA A 223 -2.50 27.40 15.43
N ILE A 224 -1.82 28.41 14.88
CA ILE A 224 -2.38 29.75 14.63
C ILE A 224 -3.41 29.69 13.51
N VAL A 225 -3.08 29.05 12.39
CA VAL A 225 -3.97 28.93 11.22
C VAL A 225 -5.28 28.24 11.61
N LYS A 226 -5.21 27.17 12.41
CA LYS A 226 -6.39 26.40 12.85
C LYS A 226 -7.41 27.25 13.63
N GLU A 227 -6.99 28.32 14.30
CA GLU A 227 -7.90 29.22 15.04
C GLU A 227 -8.87 29.98 14.12
N LEU A 228 -8.54 30.13 12.84
CA LEU A 228 -9.40 30.76 11.82
C LEU A 228 -10.58 29.87 11.39
N GLY A 229 -10.53 28.57 11.72
CA GLY A 229 -11.58 27.61 11.37
C GLY A 229 -11.35 26.93 10.02
N THR A 230 -11.51 25.60 10.02
CA THR A 230 -11.20 24.72 8.87
C THR A 230 -12.03 25.04 7.63
N ALA A 231 -13.28 25.46 7.81
CA ALA A 231 -14.17 25.86 6.70
C ALA A 231 -13.70 27.13 5.98
N GLN A 232 -13.22 28.15 6.70
CA GLN A 232 -12.74 29.40 6.10
C GLN A 232 -11.40 29.21 5.37
N ILE A 233 -10.50 28.45 5.97
CA ILE A 233 -9.23 28.06 5.34
C ILE A 233 -9.50 27.21 4.10
N GLY A 234 -10.43 26.25 4.20
CA GLY A 234 -10.83 25.40 3.09
C GLY A 234 -11.43 26.23 1.95
N GLU A 235 -12.24 27.23 2.27
CA GLU A 235 -12.78 28.17 1.30
C GLU A 235 -11.69 28.93 0.56
N ALA A 236 -10.77 29.56 1.28
CA ALA A 236 -9.64 30.26 0.68
C ALA A 236 -8.80 29.33 -0.22
N MET A 237 -8.56 28.09 0.23
CA MET A 237 -7.73 27.12 -0.48
C MET A 237 -8.30 26.74 -1.86
N TYR A 238 -9.58 26.37 -1.96
CA TYR A 238 -10.12 26.01 -3.28
C TYR A 238 -10.26 27.23 -4.20
N LYS A 239 -10.51 28.42 -3.63
CA LYS A 239 -10.59 29.66 -4.41
C LYS A 239 -9.26 29.98 -5.07
N HIS A 240 -8.16 29.91 -4.32
CA HIS A 240 -6.80 30.04 -4.87
C HIS A 240 -6.50 28.94 -5.90
N LEU A 241 -6.82 27.68 -5.58
CA LEU A 241 -6.58 26.56 -6.49
C LEU A 241 -7.28 26.74 -7.84
N PHE A 242 -8.53 27.23 -7.86
CA PHE A 242 -9.28 27.42 -9.09
C PHE A 242 -8.86 28.65 -9.90
N VAL A 243 -8.13 29.58 -9.28
CA VAL A 243 -7.46 30.68 -9.99
C VAL A 243 -6.16 30.16 -10.63
N ILE A 244 -5.38 29.37 -9.89
CA ILE A 244 -4.10 28.79 -10.37
C ILE A 244 -4.35 27.76 -11.48
N GLU A 245 -5.27 26.83 -11.25
CA GLU A 245 -5.57 25.72 -12.15
C GLU A 245 -7.10 25.59 -12.35
N PRO A 246 -7.67 26.34 -13.32
CA PRO A 246 -9.10 26.31 -13.59
C PRO A 246 -9.62 24.92 -13.98
N ARG A 247 -8.78 24.03 -14.55
CA ARG A 247 -9.18 22.67 -14.92
C ARG A 247 -9.49 21.81 -13.70
N ALA A 248 -8.97 22.16 -12.51
CA ALA A 248 -9.28 21.44 -11.28
C ALA A 248 -10.77 21.46 -10.93
N LYS A 249 -11.55 22.43 -11.46
CA LYS A 249 -13.01 22.50 -11.28
C LYS A 249 -13.73 21.25 -11.79
N GLU A 250 -13.19 20.59 -12.82
CA GLU A 250 -13.78 19.37 -13.41
C GLU A 250 -13.79 18.18 -12.44
N LEU A 251 -12.90 18.18 -11.44
CA LEU A 251 -12.84 17.14 -10.41
C LEU A 251 -13.98 17.22 -9.38
N PHE A 252 -14.77 18.30 -9.40
CA PHE A 252 -15.81 18.56 -8.41
C PHE A 252 -17.21 18.66 -9.05
N PRO A 253 -17.69 17.59 -9.71
CA PRO A 253 -19.03 17.58 -10.28
C PRO A 253 -20.10 17.68 -9.18
N LEU A 254 -21.31 18.10 -9.56
CA LEU A 254 -22.45 18.26 -8.64
C LEU A 254 -22.72 17.01 -7.77
N SER A 255 -22.47 15.81 -8.31
CA SER A 255 -22.64 14.53 -7.61
C SER A 255 -21.70 14.37 -6.40
N VAL A 256 -20.52 14.99 -6.43
CA VAL A 256 -19.57 15.01 -5.32
C VAL A 256 -19.96 16.08 -4.32
N ARG A 257 -20.21 17.31 -4.80
CA ARG A 257 -20.52 18.47 -3.94
C ARG A 257 -21.73 18.26 -3.05
N ARG A 258 -22.80 17.67 -3.60
CA ARG A 258 -24.03 17.32 -2.85
C ARG A 258 -23.81 16.46 -1.61
N ARG A 259 -22.72 15.70 -1.55
CA ARG A 259 -22.40 14.85 -0.38
C ARG A 259 -21.91 15.67 0.81
N TYR A 260 -21.44 16.88 0.56
CA TYR A 260 -20.84 17.78 1.55
C TYR A 260 -21.70 19.03 1.78
N SER A 261 -22.75 19.24 0.99
CA SER A 261 -23.67 20.38 1.13
C SER A 261 -24.41 20.34 2.45
N ASP A 262 -24.76 21.54 2.94
CA ASP A 262 -25.56 21.66 4.15
C ASP A 262 -26.98 21.10 3.92
N PRO A 263 -27.57 20.41 4.92
CA PRO A 263 -28.90 19.83 4.78
C PRO A 263 -29.96 20.88 4.42
N GLY A 264 -30.65 20.68 3.30
CA GLY A 264 -31.73 21.56 2.83
C GLY A 264 -31.28 22.70 1.91
N GLU A 265 -29.98 22.87 1.67
CA GLU A 265 -29.47 23.86 0.73
C GLU A 265 -29.37 23.26 -0.69
N LYS A 266 -29.78 24.03 -1.71
CA LYS A 266 -29.61 23.63 -3.12
C LYS A 266 -28.21 24.03 -3.56
N GLU A 267 -27.45 23.06 -4.05
CA GLU A 267 -26.15 23.33 -4.67
C GLU A 267 -26.29 24.28 -5.87
N THR A 268 -25.35 25.21 -5.95
CA THR A 268 -25.22 26.20 -7.02
C THR A 268 -24.18 25.75 -8.05
N ASP A 269 -24.29 26.22 -9.28
CA ASP A 269 -23.22 26.05 -10.27
C ASP A 269 -22.03 27.00 -10.00
N ASP A 270 -22.23 28.05 -9.21
CA ASP A 270 -21.16 28.92 -8.76
C ASP A 270 -20.36 28.26 -7.62
N LEU A 271 -19.21 27.68 -7.98
CA LEU A 271 -18.31 27.02 -7.03
C LEU A 271 -17.75 27.96 -5.96
N GLN A 272 -17.77 29.29 -6.17
CA GLN A 272 -17.21 30.28 -5.23
C GLN A 272 -18.08 30.49 -3.97
N ILE A 273 -19.36 30.10 -4.04
CA ILE A 273 -20.33 30.25 -2.95
C ILE A 273 -20.96 28.92 -2.54
N SER A 274 -20.50 27.79 -3.11
CA SER A 274 -21.00 26.45 -2.81
C SER A 274 -20.62 26.02 -1.39
N SER A 275 -21.63 25.73 -0.55
CA SER A 275 -21.43 25.15 0.78
C SER A 275 -20.83 23.76 0.72
N GLY A 276 -21.21 22.94 -0.28
CA GLY A 276 -20.58 21.65 -0.52
C GLY A 276 -19.08 21.75 -0.81
N MET A 277 -18.64 22.74 -1.59
CA MET A 277 -17.21 22.99 -1.82
C MET A 277 -16.49 23.43 -0.55
N ARG A 278 -17.08 24.37 0.20
CA ARG A 278 -16.53 24.85 1.47
C ARG A 278 -16.33 23.69 2.46
N ASN A 279 -17.34 22.86 2.64
CA ASN A 279 -17.30 21.73 3.57
C ASN A 279 -16.36 20.60 3.11
N LEU A 280 -16.32 20.32 1.80
CA LEU A 280 -15.37 19.39 1.21
C LEU A 280 -13.93 19.81 1.50
N PHE A 281 -13.58 21.07 1.20
CA PHE A 281 -12.23 21.57 1.45
C PHE A 281 -11.95 21.77 2.94
N GLY A 282 -12.97 22.03 3.77
CA GLY A 282 -12.84 21.95 5.22
C GLY A 282 -12.35 20.58 5.67
N THR A 283 -12.87 19.50 5.08
CA THR A 283 -12.40 18.12 5.32
C THR A 283 -10.96 17.92 4.86
N VAL A 284 -10.56 18.52 3.74
CA VAL A 284 -9.16 18.48 3.25
C VAL A 284 -8.21 19.18 4.23
N VAL A 285 -8.59 20.36 4.71
CA VAL A 285 -7.82 21.13 5.71
C VAL A 285 -7.72 20.35 7.03
N GLU A 286 -8.78 19.66 7.45
CA GLU A 286 -8.74 18.76 8.61
C GLU A 286 -7.74 17.62 8.40
N ALA A 287 -7.74 16.99 7.22
CA ALA A 287 -6.78 15.94 6.88
C ALA A 287 -5.33 16.45 6.87
N VAL A 288 -5.09 17.67 6.36
CA VAL A 288 -3.78 18.34 6.46
C VAL A 288 -3.39 18.53 7.92
N GLY A 289 -4.32 18.95 8.77
CA GLY A 289 -4.05 19.12 10.20
C GLY A 289 -3.71 17.82 10.93
N LEU A 290 -4.38 16.72 10.58
CA LEU A 290 -4.02 15.38 11.08
C LEU A 290 -2.62 14.96 10.60
N ALA A 291 -2.29 15.21 9.34
CA ALA A 291 -0.96 14.92 8.80
C ALA A 291 0.14 15.74 9.51
N VAL A 292 -0.09 17.03 9.76
CA VAL A 292 0.84 17.89 10.51
C VAL A 292 1.03 17.40 11.95
N ALA A 293 -0.04 16.95 12.62
CA ALA A 293 0.06 16.34 13.95
C ALA A 293 0.85 15.01 13.91
N GLY A 294 0.67 14.23 12.85
CA GLY A 294 1.33 12.95 12.60
C GLY A 294 2.83 13.04 12.29
N LEU A 295 3.40 14.23 12.05
CA LEU A 295 4.83 14.42 11.77
C LEU A 295 5.76 13.94 12.90
N LYS A 296 5.24 13.71 14.11
CA LYS A 296 5.97 13.08 15.22
C LYS A 296 6.24 11.59 15.01
N ASP A 297 5.43 10.92 14.19
CA ASP A 297 5.55 9.50 13.83
C ASP A 297 5.53 9.35 12.31
N VAL A 298 6.63 9.81 11.69
CA VAL A 298 6.79 9.86 10.23
C VAL A 298 6.53 8.50 9.60
N SER A 299 7.00 7.40 10.19
CA SER A 299 6.82 6.05 9.63
C SER A 299 5.35 5.68 9.46
N THR A 300 4.50 6.10 10.38
CA THR A 300 3.05 5.82 10.34
C THR A 300 2.38 6.74 9.35
N LEU A 301 2.74 8.01 9.41
CA LEU A 301 2.19 9.04 8.53
C LEU A 301 2.45 8.72 7.05
N VAL A 302 3.66 8.30 6.69
CA VAL A 302 3.99 7.96 5.30
C VAL A 302 3.01 6.88 4.79
N SER A 303 2.68 5.90 5.63
CA SER A 303 1.76 4.80 5.32
C SER A 303 0.33 5.26 5.13
N GLU A 304 -0.16 6.11 6.02
CA GLU A 304 -1.49 6.71 5.90
C GLU A 304 -1.61 7.56 4.64
N LEU A 305 -0.58 8.36 4.32
CA LEU A 305 -0.53 9.19 3.12
C LEU A 305 -0.44 8.36 1.83
N ASN A 306 0.31 7.25 1.82
CA ASN A 306 0.31 6.34 0.68
C ASN A 306 -1.06 5.66 0.50
N ALA A 307 -1.69 5.22 1.59
CA ALA A 307 -3.04 4.65 1.54
C ALA A 307 -4.10 5.67 1.11
N LEU A 308 -3.91 6.94 1.49
CA LEU A 308 -4.69 8.05 0.98
C LEU A 308 -4.46 8.23 -0.53
N GLY A 309 -3.21 8.24 -0.99
CA GLY A 309 -2.85 8.30 -2.41
C GLY A 309 -3.46 7.21 -3.27
N MET A 310 -3.47 5.96 -2.79
CA MET A 310 -4.12 4.86 -3.50
C MET A 310 -5.61 5.09 -3.72
N ARG A 311 -6.31 5.75 -2.78
CA ARG A 311 -7.74 6.08 -2.91
C ARG A 311 -7.99 7.19 -3.93
N HIS A 312 -6.99 8.02 -4.23
CA HIS A 312 -7.13 9.14 -5.17
C HIS A 312 -7.30 8.69 -6.62
N ILE A 313 -7.01 7.42 -6.95
CA ILE A 313 -7.33 6.85 -8.27
C ILE A 313 -8.83 6.93 -8.58
N ASN A 314 -9.69 6.81 -7.56
CA ASN A 314 -11.15 6.85 -7.71
C ASN A 314 -11.69 8.26 -8.00
N TYR A 315 -10.84 9.29 -7.89
CA TYR A 315 -11.20 10.69 -8.10
C TYR A 315 -10.59 11.26 -9.38
N ASN A 316 -10.00 10.42 -10.23
CA ASN A 316 -9.37 10.82 -11.49
C ASN A 316 -8.30 11.92 -11.30
N MET A 317 -7.64 11.89 -10.14
CA MET A 317 -6.68 12.89 -9.72
C MET A 317 -5.37 12.70 -10.49
N ARG A 318 -4.78 13.79 -10.98
CA ARG A 318 -3.52 13.76 -11.76
C ARG A 318 -2.36 14.33 -10.96
N GLU A 319 -1.16 13.83 -11.22
CA GLU A 319 0.02 14.23 -10.46
C GLU A 319 0.35 15.71 -10.59
N GLU A 320 0.07 16.32 -11.74
CA GLU A 320 0.39 17.73 -12.00
C GLU A 320 -0.40 18.68 -11.09
N LEU A 321 -1.58 18.26 -10.62
CA LEU A 321 -2.45 19.08 -9.77
C LEU A 321 -1.90 19.26 -8.35
N PHE A 322 -0.98 18.41 -7.90
CA PHE A 322 -0.33 18.60 -6.60
C PHE A 322 0.57 19.84 -6.60
N ALA A 323 1.22 20.19 -7.72
CA ALA A 323 2.02 21.42 -7.77
C ALA A 323 1.13 22.67 -7.54
N SER A 324 -0.01 22.74 -8.23
CA SER A 324 -1.00 23.81 -8.06
C SER A 324 -1.61 23.82 -6.65
N GLY A 325 -1.81 22.64 -6.06
CA GLY A 325 -2.28 22.51 -4.68
C GLY A 325 -1.32 23.07 -3.64
N GLY A 326 -0.01 22.91 -3.84
CA GLY A 326 1.03 23.46 -2.96
C GLY A 326 1.07 24.98 -3.00
N GLU A 327 0.98 25.55 -4.20
CA GLU A 327 0.90 27.01 -4.39
C GLU A 327 -0.37 27.57 -3.75
N ALA A 328 -1.53 26.93 -3.95
CA ALA A 328 -2.79 27.32 -3.32
C ALA A 328 -2.71 27.26 -1.78
N LEU A 329 -2.05 26.24 -1.22
CA LEU A 329 -1.83 26.13 0.23
C LEU A 329 -0.98 27.30 0.75
N LEU A 330 0.12 27.64 0.07
CA LEU A 330 0.99 28.75 0.49
C LEU A 330 0.26 30.11 0.44
N LEU A 331 -0.57 30.35 -0.58
CA LEU A 331 -1.42 31.54 -0.65
C LEU A 331 -2.44 31.56 0.50
N THR A 332 -3.03 30.42 0.83
CA THR A 332 -3.98 30.28 1.94
C THR A 332 -3.30 30.55 3.28
N LEU A 333 -2.07 30.05 3.48
CA LEU A 333 -1.28 30.31 4.68
C LEU A 333 -0.90 31.78 4.80
N ARG A 334 -0.60 32.45 3.69
CA ARG A 334 -0.36 33.90 3.67
C ARG A 334 -1.59 34.67 4.13
N ASP A 335 -2.77 34.31 3.62
CA ASP A 335 -4.01 34.98 3.99
C ASP A 335 -4.38 34.74 5.46
N GLY A 336 -4.06 33.57 6.02
CA GLY A 336 -4.32 33.24 7.43
C GLY A 336 -3.29 33.75 8.44
N LEU A 337 -2.00 33.70 8.11
CA LEU A 337 -0.91 34.09 9.02
C LEU A 337 -0.53 35.57 8.91
N GLY A 338 -0.80 36.22 7.76
CA GLY A 338 -0.40 37.59 7.49
C GLY A 338 1.10 37.80 7.73
N GLU A 339 1.45 38.80 8.54
CA GLU A 339 2.83 39.15 8.95
C GLU A 339 3.58 38.00 9.66
N LYS A 340 2.86 36.99 10.19
CA LYS A 340 3.48 35.82 10.84
C LYS A 340 4.00 34.78 9.84
N LEU A 341 3.70 34.91 8.55
CA LEU A 341 4.29 34.09 7.50
C LEU A 341 5.70 34.61 7.18
N THR A 342 6.66 34.28 8.02
CA THR A 342 8.08 34.56 7.72
C THR A 342 8.56 33.68 6.57
N GLU A 343 9.65 34.07 5.90
CA GLU A 343 10.25 33.23 4.84
C GLU A 343 10.69 31.86 5.39
N GLU A 344 11.09 31.77 6.67
CA GLU A 344 11.37 30.50 7.34
C GLU A 344 10.13 29.60 7.41
N VAL A 345 8.98 30.16 7.84
CA VAL A 345 7.71 29.41 7.94
C VAL A 345 7.27 28.95 6.55
N LYS A 346 7.36 29.82 5.54
CA LYS A 346 7.01 29.52 4.16
C LYS A 346 7.85 28.39 3.57
N LEU A 347 9.18 28.43 3.75
CA LEU A 347 10.09 27.36 3.31
C LEU A 347 9.81 26.05 4.05
N ALA A 348 9.52 26.11 5.35
CA ALA A 348 9.18 24.93 6.13
C ALA A 348 7.89 24.27 5.63
N TRP A 349 6.85 25.05 5.34
CA TRP A 349 5.60 24.55 4.76
C TRP A 349 5.79 23.98 3.36
N ALA A 350 6.58 24.62 2.49
CA ALA A 350 6.91 24.09 1.18
C ALA A 350 7.58 22.71 1.30
N SER A 351 8.56 22.57 2.19
CA SER A 351 9.25 21.29 2.44
C SER A 351 8.31 20.20 2.96
N ILE A 352 7.41 20.52 3.90
CA ILE A 352 6.40 19.57 4.40
C ILE A 352 5.41 19.19 3.30
N TYR A 353 4.98 20.15 2.49
CA TYR A 353 4.07 19.90 1.37
C TYR A 353 4.70 18.97 0.34
N ASP A 354 5.96 19.21 -0.04
CA ASP A 354 6.70 18.34 -0.97
C ASP A 354 6.81 16.92 -0.43
N PHE A 355 7.07 16.78 0.87
CA PHE A 355 7.08 15.47 1.53
C PHE A 355 5.70 14.78 1.48
N PHE A 356 4.62 15.47 1.84
CA PHE A 356 3.27 14.91 1.81
C PHE A 356 2.82 14.53 0.40
N SER A 357 2.97 15.44 -0.56
CA SER A 357 2.60 15.23 -1.95
C SER A 357 3.39 14.06 -2.55
N ALA A 358 4.69 13.93 -2.26
CA ALA A 358 5.49 12.78 -2.70
C ALA A 358 4.93 11.43 -2.18
N CYS A 359 4.49 11.35 -0.92
CA CYS A 359 3.87 10.15 -0.36
C CYS A 359 2.52 9.83 -1.03
N ILE A 360 1.67 10.84 -1.26
CA ILE A 360 0.36 10.65 -1.88
C ILE A 360 0.52 10.28 -3.36
N ILE A 361 1.40 10.95 -4.11
CA ILE A 361 1.73 10.64 -5.51
C ILE A 361 2.27 9.21 -5.62
N SER A 362 3.14 8.79 -4.70
CA SER A 362 3.65 7.41 -4.64
C SER A 362 2.50 6.40 -4.54
N GLY A 363 1.55 6.62 -3.62
CA GLY A 363 0.37 5.77 -3.49
C GLY A 363 -0.53 5.78 -4.74
N LEU A 364 -0.71 6.94 -5.35
CA LEU A 364 -1.50 7.11 -6.58
C LEU A 364 -0.89 6.35 -7.77
N ARG A 365 0.42 6.50 -7.99
CA ARG A 365 1.16 5.75 -9.02
C ARG A 365 1.03 4.25 -8.85
N PHE A 366 1.20 3.77 -7.63
CA PHE A 366 1.04 2.36 -7.30
C PHE A 366 -0.35 1.84 -7.65
N ALA A 367 -1.40 2.60 -7.32
CA ALA A 367 -2.76 2.23 -7.68
C ALA A 367 -2.98 2.20 -9.21
N HIS A 368 -2.47 3.20 -9.95
CA HIS A 368 -2.58 3.24 -11.40
C HIS A 368 -1.87 2.07 -12.08
N GLU A 369 -0.65 1.74 -11.64
CA GLU A 369 0.11 0.60 -12.14
C GLU A 369 -0.65 -0.72 -11.93
N LYS A 370 -1.20 -0.91 -10.72
CA LYS A 370 -2.02 -2.08 -10.39
C LYS A 370 -3.30 -2.17 -11.24
N GLN A 371 -3.99 -1.03 -11.45
CA GLN A 371 -5.18 -0.99 -12.29
C GLN A 371 -4.86 -1.35 -13.75
N LEU A 372 -3.73 -0.89 -14.27
CA LEU A 372 -3.27 -1.18 -15.63
C LEU A 372 -2.94 -2.68 -15.80
N LEU A 373 -2.27 -3.29 -14.81
CA LEU A 373 -2.01 -4.73 -14.79
C LEU A 373 -3.32 -5.55 -14.76
N LEU A 374 -4.30 -5.16 -13.94
CA LEU A 374 -5.60 -5.83 -13.88
C LEU A 374 -6.33 -5.77 -15.23
N ASN A 375 -6.33 -4.61 -15.88
CA ASN A 375 -6.93 -4.45 -17.20
C ASN A 375 -6.24 -5.34 -18.25
N GLN A 376 -4.91 -5.47 -18.21
CA GLN A 376 -4.16 -6.35 -19.11
C GLN A 376 -4.48 -7.83 -18.88
N LEU A 377 -4.58 -8.26 -17.61
CA LEU A 377 -4.96 -9.64 -17.27
C LEU A 377 -6.39 -9.97 -17.72
N GLN A 378 -7.34 -9.05 -17.54
CA GLN A 378 -8.71 -9.21 -18.01
C GLN A 378 -8.78 -9.34 -19.54
N LYS A 379 -8.03 -8.51 -20.27
CA LYS A 379 -7.98 -8.56 -21.74
C LYS A 379 -7.41 -9.89 -22.26
N ARG A 380 -6.34 -10.40 -21.64
CA ARG A 380 -5.77 -11.71 -21.97
C ARG A 380 -6.73 -12.86 -21.69
N SER A 381 -7.50 -12.78 -20.60
CA SER A 381 -8.52 -13.77 -20.26
C SER A 381 -9.68 -13.77 -21.26
N SER A 382 -10.13 -12.61 -21.74
CA SER A 382 -11.17 -12.55 -22.77
C SER A 382 -10.70 -13.12 -24.10
N GLU A 383 -9.47 -12.80 -24.52
CA GLU A 383 -8.88 -13.28 -25.78
C GLU A 383 -8.65 -14.81 -25.76
N SER A 384 -8.24 -15.39 -24.62
CA SER A 384 -8.11 -16.85 -24.50
C SER A 384 -9.46 -17.56 -24.58
N THR A 385 -10.51 -16.95 -24.02
CA THR A 385 -11.87 -17.54 -24.02
C THR A 385 -12.51 -17.47 -25.41
N GLU A 386 -12.24 -16.42 -26.19
CA GLU A 386 -12.65 -16.33 -27.61
C GLU A 386 -11.88 -17.30 -28.51
N SER A 387 -10.58 -17.49 -28.27
CA SER A 387 -9.77 -18.45 -29.04
C SER A 387 -10.24 -19.89 -28.86
N THR A 388 -10.68 -20.28 -27.66
CA THR A 388 -11.25 -21.62 -27.41
C THR A 388 -12.63 -21.78 -28.08
N ARG A 389 -13.43 -20.72 -28.14
CA ARG A 389 -14.75 -20.71 -28.79
C ARG A 389 -14.66 -20.84 -30.32
N CYS A 390 -13.61 -20.31 -30.93
CA CYS A 390 -13.36 -20.45 -32.37
C CYS A 390 -12.83 -21.84 -32.76
N SER A 391 -12.17 -22.57 -31.85
CA SER A 391 -11.69 -23.93 -32.14
C SER A 391 -12.79 -25.01 -32.09
N GLU A 392 -13.90 -24.76 -31.40
CA GLU A 392 -15.02 -25.72 -31.28
C GLU A 392 -16.07 -25.62 -32.41
N SER A 393 -15.95 -24.66 -33.33
CA SER A 393 -16.96 -24.39 -34.38
C SER A 393 -16.56 -24.82 -35.80
N SER A 394 -15.57 -25.72 -35.96
CA SER A 394 -15.32 -26.38 -37.25
C SER A 394 -16.14 -27.67 -37.39
N PRO A 395 -17.14 -27.75 -38.29
CA PRO A 395 -17.87 -29.00 -38.53
C PRO A 395 -17.01 -29.93 -39.37
N GLY A 396 -16.71 -31.11 -38.83
CA GLY A 396 -16.10 -32.21 -39.55
C GLY A 396 -17.00 -32.66 -40.70
N ASN A 397 -16.55 -32.43 -41.92
CA ASN A 397 -17.22 -32.90 -43.13
C ASN A 397 -16.88 -34.39 -43.33
N SER A 398 -17.69 -35.30 -42.77
CA SER A 398 -17.56 -36.74 -43.01
C SER A 398 -18.44 -37.17 -44.17
N ALA A 399 -17.79 -37.61 -45.24
CA ALA A 399 -18.37 -38.17 -46.45
C ALA A 399 -19.17 -39.47 -46.16
N SER A 400 -20.42 -39.53 -46.64
CA SER A 400 -21.19 -40.77 -46.76
C SER A 400 -20.78 -41.53 -48.03
N ALA A 401 -20.15 -42.69 -47.85
CA ALA A 401 -20.01 -43.70 -48.89
C ALA A 401 -21.30 -44.54 -48.96
N GLN A 402 -21.88 -44.61 -50.16
CA GLN A 402 -22.98 -45.50 -50.53
C GLN A 402 -22.47 -46.96 -50.63
N SER A 403 -23.25 -47.91 -50.14
CA SER A 403 -23.20 -49.32 -50.56
C SER A 403 -24.32 -49.60 -51.57
N PRO A 404 -24.11 -50.47 -52.57
CA PRO A 404 -25.09 -50.76 -53.61
C PRO A 404 -25.99 -51.94 -53.22
N GLU A 405 -27.25 -51.91 -53.69
CA GLU A 405 -28.08 -53.12 -53.83
C GLU A 405 -27.99 -53.62 -55.28
N VAL A 406 -27.77 -54.94 -55.38
CA VAL A 406 -27.75 -55.87 -56.53
C VAL A 406 -26.45 -56.01 -57.31
#